data_AF-A0A4R8BJW9-F1
#
_entry.id   AF-A0A4R8BJW9-F1
#
_cell.length_a   1.000
_cell.length_b   1.000
_cell.length_c   1.000
_cell.angle_alpha   90.00
_cell.angle_beta   90.00
_cell.angle_gamma   90.00
#
_symmetry.space_group_name_H-M   'P 1'
#
loop_
_entity.id
_entity.type
_entity.pdbx_description
1 polymer ?
#
loop_
_entity_poly.entity_id
_entity_poly.type
_entity_poly.pdbx_seq_one_letter_code
_entity_poly.pdbx_strand_id
1 'polypeptide(L)' 'MVGKRGRVIGRIAPGIVGEVMLPVRGATEAFYAYPATDEVLEVGTQVVVVDYDPPRTVYVARAL' A
#
# COMPACT_ATOMS: atom_id res chain seq x y z
N MET A 1 2.24 -1.38 11.47
CA MET A 1 1.64 -1.16 10.14
C MET A 1 2.36 -2.00 9.11
N VAL A 2 3.69 -1.92 9.10
CA VAL A 2 4.59 -2.90 8.47
C VAL A 2 4.13 -4.34 8.70
N GLY A 3 4.24 -5.16 7.65
CA GLY A 3 3.83 -6.55 7.58
C GLY A 3 2.36 -6.78 7.23
N LYS A 4 1.50 -5.77 7.30
CA LYS A 4 0.09 -5.94 6.92
C LYS A 4 -0.07 -6.09 5.41
N ARG A 5 -0.97 -7.00 5.03
CA ARG A 5 -1.38 -7.19 3.64
C ARG A 5 -2.62 -6.36 3.34
N GLY A 6 -2.68 -5.87 2.11
CA GLY A 6 -3.78 -5.04 1.62
C GLY A 6 -3.98 -5.20 0.13
N ARG A 7 -4.82 -4.34 -0.42
CA ARG A 7 -5.12 -4.31 -1.85
C ARG A 7 -5.03 -2.90 -2.38
N VAL A 8 -4.41 -2.75 -3.56
CA VAL A 8 -4.37 -1.48 -4.29
C VAL A 8 -5.77 -1.10 -4.74
N ILE A 9 -6.19 0.12 -4.44
CA ILE A 9 -7.46 0.72 -4.88
C ILE A 9 -7.25 1.95 -5.78
N GLY A 10 -6.06 2.56 -5.75
CA GLY A 10 -5.60 3.55 -6.70
C GLY A 10 -4.18 3.22 -7.14
N ARG A 11 -3.90 3.28 -8.46
CA ARG A 11 -2.63 2.87 -9.06
C ARG A 11 -1.43 3.49 -8.32
N ILE A 12 -0.42 2.67 -8.05
CA ILE A 12 0.83 3.07 -7.39
C ILE A 12 1.96 2.93 -8.40
N ALA A 13 2.80 3.95 -8.55
CA ALA A 13 3.96 3.93 -9.44
C ALA A 13 5.03 4.92 -8.95
N PRO A 14 6.28 4.83 -9.42
CA PRO A 14 7.31 5.81 -9.07
C PRO A 14 6.86 7.23 -9.40
N GLY A 15 6.97 8.14 -8.42
CA GLY A 15 6.53 9.53 -8.55
C GLY A 15 5.00 9.74 -8.52
N ILE A 16 4.19 8.68 -8.37
CA ILE A 16 2.73 8.75 -8.29
C ILE A 16 2.28 8.18 -6.95
N VAL A 17 1.54 9.00 -6.19
CA VAL A 17 0.87 8.53 -4.97
C VAL A 17 -0.34 7.70 -5.36
N GLY A 18 -0.37 6.45 -4.91
CA GLY A 18 -1.55 5.60 -5.03
C GLY A 18 -2.23 5.38 -3.68
N GLU A 19 -3.16 4.42 -3.64
CA GLU A 19 -3.94 4.13 -2.44
C GLU A 19 -4.10 2.63 -2.24
N VAL A 20 -4.08 2.22 -0.98
CA VAL A 20 -4.32 0.83 -0.56
C VAL A 20 -5.35 0.77 0.55
N MET A 21 -6.10 -0.32 0.58
CA MET A 21 -6.97 -0.69 1.69
C MET A 21 -6.24 -1.66 2.61
N LEU A 22 -6.12 -1.33 3.90
CA LEU A 22 -5.42 -2.11 4.91
C LEU A 22 -6.31 -2.41 6.12
N PRO A 23 -6.20 -3.61 6.72
CA PRO A 23 -6.96 -3.96 7.90
C PRO A 23 -6.37 -3.30 9.16
N VAL A 24 -7.17 -2.49 9.85
CA VAL A 24 -6.80 -1.79 11.09
C VAL A 24 -7.90 -2.01 12.13
N ARG A 25 -7.55 -2.64 13.26
CA ARG A 25 -8.43 -2.85 14.44
C ARG A 25 -9.84 -3.36 14.10
N GLY A 26 -9.93 -4.37 13.23
CA GLY A 26 -11.22 -4.98 12.86
C GLY A 26 -12.00 -4.23 11.76
N ALA A 27 -11.51 -3.08 11.31
CA ALA A 27 -12.01 -2.38 10.14
C ALA A 27 -10.98 -2.40 9.00
N THR A 28 -11.35 -1.82 7.86
CA THR A 28 -10.46 -1.56 6.74
C THR A 28 -10.37 -0.06 6.51
N GLU A 29 -9.16 0.45 6.40
CA GLU A 29 -8.90 1.88 6.19
C GLU A 29 -8.06 2.10 4.94
N ALA A 30 -8.26 3.24 4.28
CA ALA A 30 -7.45 3.69 3.17
C ALA A 30 -6.16 4.37 3.65
N PHE A 31 -5.05 4.08 2.98
CA PHE A 31 -3.74 4.69 3.18
C PHE A 31 -3.16 5.15 1.84
N TYR A 32 -2.42 6.26 1.86
CA TYR A 32 -1.57 6.66 0.74
C TYR A 32 -0.41 5.68 0.61
N ALA A 33 -0.09 5.31 -0.61
CA ALA A 33 0.90 4.29 -0.89
C ALA A 33 1.91 4.72 -1.94
N TYR A 34 3.17 4.45 -1.65
CA TYR A 34 4.29 4.52 -2.58
C TYR A 34 4.84 3.12 -2.84
N PRO A 35 5.38 2.84 -4.04
CA PRO A 35 6.02 1.57 -4.27
C PRO A 35 7.38 1.55 -3.55
N ALA A 36 7.74 0.41 -2.98
CA ALA A 36 9.03 0.22 -2.30
C ALA A 36 10.21 0.11 -3.28
N THR A 37 9.92 -0.16 -4.55
CA THR A 37 10.86 -0.28 -5.67
C THR A 37 10.29 0.46 -6.88
N ASP A 38 10.98 0.45 -8.02
CA ASP A 38 10.48 1.07 -9.27
C ASP A 38 9.35 0.28 -9.97
N GLU A 39 8.53 -0.45 -9.21
CA GLU A 39 7.42 -1.24 -9.74
C GLU A 39 6.13 -0.41 -9.89
N VAL A 40 5.35 -0.72 -10.92
CA VAL A 40 3.97 -0.26 -11.05
C VAL A 40 3.01 -1.32 -10.49
N LEU A 41 2.16 -0.90 -9.54
CA LEU A 41 1.14 -1.75 -8.92
C LEU A 41 -0.25 -1.25 -9.34
N GLU A 42 -0.90 -2.05 -10.19
CA GLU A 42 -2.24 -1.73 -10.69
C GLU A 42 -3.34 -2.02 -9.66
N VAL A 43 -4.50 -1.39 -9.84
CA VAL A 43 -5.68 -1.63 -8.99
C VAL A 43 -6.00 -3.12 -8.90
N GLY A 44 -6.30 -3.57 -7.69
CA GLY A 44 -6.58 -4.97 -7.39
C GLY A 44 -5.35 -5.81 -7.05
N THR A 45 -4.13 -5.30 -7.25
CA THR A 45 -2.88 -5.96 -6.84
C THR A 45 -2.87 -6.16 -5.31
N GLN A 46 -2.47 -7.36 -4.87
CA GLN A 46 -2.22 -7.61 -3.44
C GLN A 46 -0.82 -7.12 -3.08
N VAL A 47 -0.73 -6.47 -1.92
CA VAL A 47 0.50 -5.84 -1.46
C VAL A 47 0.76 -6.12 0.01
N VAL A 48 2.01 -5.96 0.42
CA VAL A 48 2.43 -5.96 1.82
C VAL A 48 3.10 -4.62 2.15
N VAL A 49 2.77 -4.06 3.31
CA VAL A 49 3.43 -2.87 3.84
C VAL A 49 4.83 -3.23 4.29
N VAL A 50 5.84 -2.62 3.71
CA VAL A 50 7.26 -2.83 4.06
C VAL A 50 7.81 -1.69 4.92
N ASP A 51 7.25 -0.48 4.80
CA ASP A 51 7.55 0.65 5.68
C ASP A 51 6.31 1.51 5.91
N TYR A 52 6.32 2.29 6.99
CA TYR A 52 5.19 3.10 7.43
C TYR A 52 5.67 4.46 7.92
N ASP A 53 5.22 5.50 7.22
CA ASP A 53 5.40 6.90 7.62
C ASP A 53 4.07 7.42 8.20
N PRO A 54 3.97 7.54 9.54
CA PRO A 54 2.72 7.92 10.19
C PRO A 54 2.24 9.32 9.77
N PRO A 55 0.91 9.55 9.70
CA PRO A 55 -0.15 8.66 10.17
C PRO A 55 -0.84 7.83 9.08
N ARG A 56 -0.58 8.11 7.79
CA ARG A 56 -1.39 7.58 6.68
C ARG A 56 -0.60 7.19 5.43
N THR A 57 0.73 7.20 5.49
CA THR A 57 1.58 6.86 4.34
C THR A 57 2.24 5.50 4.56
N VAL A 58 2.16 4.63 3.57
CA VAL A 58 2.84 3.33 3.56
C VAL A 58 3.70 3.18 2.32
N TYR A 59 4.80 2.45 2.48
CA TYR A 59 5.56 1.94 1.36
C TYR A 59 5.22 0.46 1.20
N VAL A 60 4.92 0.04 -0.02
CA VAL A 60 4.39 -1.29 -0.29
C VAL A 60 5.16 -2.01 -1.38
N ALA A 61 5.24 -3.32 -1.26
CA ALA A 61 5.70 -4.22 -2.30
C ALA A 61 4.58 -5.18 -2.70
N ARG A 62 4.63 -5.74 -3.91
CA ARG A 62 3.72 -6.80 -4.33
C ARG A 62 3.79 -7.97 -3.34
N ALA A 63 2.63 -8.44 -2.88
CA ALA A 63 2.56 -9.64 -2.07
C ALA A 63 2.78 -10.87 -2.97
N LEU A 64 3.72 -11.73 -2.59
CA LEU A 64 3.89 -13.07 -3.16
C LEU A 64 2.72 -13.99 -2.78
#